data_AF-A0A371PDU4-F1
#
_entry.id   AF-A0A371PDU4-F1
#
_cell.length_a   1.000
_cell.length_b   1.000
_cell.length_c   1.000
_cell.angle_alpha   90.00
_cell.angle_beta   90.00
_cell.angle_gamma   90.00
#
_symmetry.space_group_name_H-M   'P 1'
#
loop_
_entity.id
_entity.type
_entity.pdbx_description
1 polymer ?
#
loop_
_entity_poly.entity_id
_entity_poly.type
_entity_poly.pdbx_seq_one_letter_code
_entity_poly.pdbx_strand_id
1 'polypeptide(L)'
;MTDTLAPADDRGSLDVRTKAVEHIVANASLEVPGCVARPAGIQKLARSLPSASVTFRGSVAIAELHAAATWPCRAQELASTIRDTVRAEASRQSGIEISRLDVTLHVVSADEADGPGHGTRRVL
;
A
#
# COMPACT_ATOMS: atom_id res chain seq x y z
N MET A 1 22.36 29.76 28.19
CA MET A 1 21.82 29.48 26.85
C MET A 1 21.22 28.08 26.92
N THR A 2 19.97 27.98 27.36
CA THR A 2 19.28 26.72 27.64
C THR A 2 18.65 26.21 26.35
N ASP A 3 19.22 25.13 25.82
CA ASP A 3 18.69 24.36 24.69
C ASP A 3 17.37 23.69 25.14
N THR A 4 16.24 24.20 24.65
CA THR A 4 14.92 23.63 24.93
C THR A 4 14.67 22.56 23.88
N LEU A 5 15.08 21.33 24.17
CA LEU A 5 14.69 20.18 23.36
C LEU A 5 13.18 19.99 23.44
N ALA A 6 12.53 19.91 22.27
CA ALA A 6 11.09 19.70 22.12
C ALA A 6 10.60 18.46 22.92
N PRO A 7 9.37 18.50 23.46
CA PRO A 7 8.83 17.45 24.34
C PRO A 7 8.79 16.06 23.66
N ALA A 8 9.08 15.03 24.45
CA ALA A 8 9.28 13.65 23.99
C ALA A 8 8.01 12.93 23.49
N ASP A 9 6.82 13.49 23.75
CA ASP A 9 5.53 12.89 23.37
C ASP A 9 5.28 12.84 21.85
N ASP A 10 6.10 13.55 21.06
CA ASP A 10 5.86 13.75 19.62
C ASP A 10 6.67 12.78 18.71
N ARG A 11 7.46 11.86 19.27
CA ARG A 11 8.39 11.01 18.48
C ARG A 11 8.11 9.51 18.44
N GLY A 12 7.27 8.98 19.32
CA GLY A 12 7.08 7.52 19.45
C GLY A 12 5.72 6.98 18.98
N SER A 13 4.63 7.69 19.26
CA SER A 13 3.28 7.17 18.99
C SER A 13 2.83 7.35 17.54
N LEU A 14 3.37 8.35 16.84
CA LEU A 14 2.94 8.69 15.48
C LEU A 14 3.48 7.69 14.45
N ASP A 15 4.67 7.11 14.65
CA ASP A 15 5.22 6.12 13.71
C ASP A 15 4.49 4.78 13.82
N VAL A 16 4.28 4.24 15.03
CA VAL A 16 3.61 2.93 15.18
C VAL A 16 2.17 2.97 14.67
N ARG A 17 1.40 4.01 15.01
CA ARG A 17 0.03 4.18 14.49
C ARG A 17 0.05 4.31 12.97
N THR A 18 0.96 5.09 12.41
CA THR A 18 1.05 5.29 10.96
C THR A 18 1.43 3.99 10.25
N LYS A 19 2.45 3.28 10.74
CA LYS A 19 2.90 1.99 10.21
C LYS A 19 1.81 0.94 10.28
N ALA A 20 1.05 0.89 11.38
CA ALA A 20 -0.09 0.00 11.51
C ALA A 20 -1.14 0.29 10.42
N VAL A 21 -1.53 1.55 10.22
CA VAL A 21 -2.51 1.92 9.19
C VAL A 21 -1.97 1.66 7.78
N GLU A 22 -0.68 1.92 7.52
CA GLU A 22 -0.02 1.55 6.26
C GLU A 22 -0.14 0.04 6.00
N HIS A 23 0.10 -0.81 7.01
CA HIS A 23 -0.06 -2.26 6.88
C HIS A 23 -1.51 -2.69 6.68
N ILE A 24 -2.46 -2.07 7.37
CA ILE A 24 -3.90 -2.33 7.18
C ILE A 24 -4.29 -2.02 5.75
N VAL A 25 -3.92 -0.84 5.23
CA VAL A 25 -4.21 -0.41 3.86
C VAL A 25 -3.59 -1.36 2.83
N ALA A 26 -2.33 -1.74 3.02
CA ALA A 26 -1.65 -2.68 2.12
C ALA A 26 -2.32 -4.06 2.14
N ASN A 27 -2.67 -4.60 3.31
CA ASN A 27 -3.29 -5.90 3.44
C ASN A 27 -4.73 -5.90 2.88
N ALA A 28 -5.53 -4.88 3.20
CA ALA A 28 -6.89 -4.72 2.70
C ALA A 28 -6.94 -4.69 1.16
N SER A 29 -5.90 -4.13 0.53
CA SER A 29 -5.81 -4.11 -0.94
C SER A 29 -5.68 -5.51 -1.55
N LEU A 30 -5.05 -6.45 -0.85
CA LEU A 30 -4.89 -7.85 -1.29
C LEU A 30 -6.17 -8.66 -1.16
N GLU A 31 -7.15 -8.19 -0.39
CA GLU A 31 -8.46 -8.83 -0.30
C GLU A 31 -9.31 -8.58 -1.57
N VAL A 32 -8.92 -7.60 -2.39
CA VAL A 32 -9.62 -7.29 -3.64
C VAL A 32 -9.16 -8.21 -4.77
N PRO A 33 -10.08 -8.98 -5.40
CA PRO A 33 -9.75 -9.83 -6.53
C PRO A 33 -9.12 -9.03 -7.68
N GLY A 34 -7.97 -9.50 -8.18
CA GLY A 34 -7.23 -8.85 -9.26
C GLY A 34 -6.08 -7.95 -8.77
N CYS A 35 -5.97 -7.72 -7.47
CA CYS A 35 -4.79 -7.11 -6.85
C CYS A 35 -3.78 -8.20 -6.50
N VAL A 36 -2.50 -8.02 -6.87
CA VAL A 36 -1.46 -9.03 -6.66
C VAL A 36 -0.36 -8.53 -5.73
N ALA A 37 0.03 -9.39 -4.78
CA ALA A 37 1.21 -9.20 -3.95
C ALA A 37 2.44 -9.61 -4.77
N ARG A 38 3.16 -8.62 -5.31
CA ARG A 38 4.41 -8.71 -6.09
C ARG A 38 4.26 -8.97 -7.60
N PRO A 39 4.96 -8.16 -8.43
CA PRO A 39 5.39 -8.55 -9.77
C PRO A 39 6.81 -9.13 -9.74
N ALA A 40 7.03 -10.31 -10.32
CA ALA A 40 8.35 -10.95 -10.39
C ALA A 40 9.34 -10.23 -11.34
N GLY A 41 8.93 -9.16 -12.03
CA GLY A 41 9.70 -8.51 -13.11
C GLY A 41 10.30 -7.12 -12.82
N ILE A 42 9.89 -6.43 -11.75
CA ILE A 42 10.40 -5.07 -11.46
C ILE A 42 11.50 -5.17 -10.40
N GLN A 43 12.73 -4.94 -10.89
CA GLN A 43 14.03 -4.84 -10.22
C GLN A 43 14.07 -4.86 -8.69
N LYS A 44 15.10 -5.51 -8.13
CA LYS A 44 15.50 -5.60 -6.71
C LYS A 44 15.56 -4.28 -5.91
N LEU A 45 15.25 -3.14 -6.51
CA LEU A 45 15.19 -1.81 -5.89
C LEU A 45 13.76 -1.25 -5.72
N ALA A 46 12.73 -1.86 -6.32
CA ALA A 46 11.35 -1.40 -6.14
C ALA A 46 10.79 -1.90 -4.80
N ARG A 47 10.21 -0.98 -4.01
CA ARG A 47 9.51 -1.29 -2.75
C ARG A 47 8.54 -2.46 -2.95
N SER A 48 8.44 -3.32 -1.94
CA SER A 48 7.46 -4.40 -1.89
C SER A 48 6.06 -3.85 -2.19
N LEU A 49 5.48 -4.26 -3.32
CA LEU A 49 4.08 -3.99 -3.65
C LEU A 49 3.21 -5.10 -3.04
N PRO A 50 2.06 -4.76 -2.44
CA PRO A 50 1.49 -3.42 -2.30
C PRO A 50 2.24 -2.55 -1.29
N SER A 51 2.45 -1.28 -1.64
CA SER A 51 3.09 -0.29 -0.76
C SER A 51 2.11 0.81 -0.44
N ALA A 52 1.85 1.03 0.84
CA ALA A 52 1.02 2.11 1.34
C ALA A 52 1.89 3.15 2.07
N SER A 53 1.58 4.43 1.89
CA SER A 53 2.10 5.51 2.72
C SER A 53 0.93 6.30 3.28
N VAL A 54 0.95 6.58 4.57
CA VAL A 54 -0.13 7.30 5.25
C VAL A 54 0.44 8.54 5.91
N THR A 55 -0.20 9.68 5.67
CA THR A 55 0.13 10.95 6.29
C THR A 55 -1.07 11.45 7.09
N PHE A 56 -0.85 11.72 8.37
CA PHE A 56 -1.83 12.35 9.24
C PHE A 56 -1.72 13.87 9.20
N ARG A 57 -2.87 14.54 9.15
CA ARG A 57 -3.05 15.98 9.33
C ARG A 57 -4.09 16.18 10.42
N GLY A 58 -3.64 16.22 11.67
CA GLY A 58 -4.53 16.22 12.84
C GLY A 58 -5.30 14.90 12.94
N SER A 59 -6.63 14.98 12.89
CA SER A 59 -7.53 13.81 12.90
C SER A 59 -7.78 13.21 11.52
N VAL A 60 -7.26 13.84 10.45
CA VAL A 60 -7.54 13.43 9.08
C VAL A 60 -6.37 12.63 8.51
N ALA A 61 -6.65 11.42 8.01
CA ALA A 61 -5.67 10.60 7.32
C ALA A 61 -5.78 10.78 5.79
N ILE A 62 -4.63 10.92 5.15
CA ILE A 62 -4.44 10.87 3.69
C ILE A 62 -3.53 9.67 3.41
N ALA A 63 -3.95 8.80 2.51
CA ALA A 63 -3.23 7.58 2.17
C ALA A 63 -2.93 7.51 0.68
N GLU A 64 -1.73 7.04 0.36
CA GLU A 64 -1.28 6.73 -0.99
C GLU A 64 -1.02 5.23 -1.07
N LEU A 65 -1.60 4.56 -2.07
CA LEU A 65 -1.47 3.12 -2.27
C LEU A 65 -0.95 2.81 -3.66
N HIS A 66 0.17 2.11 -3.71
CA HIS A 66 0.69 1.50 -4.91
C HIS A 66 0.33 0.02 -4.91
N ALA A 67 -0.50 -0.39 -5.87
CA ALA A 67 -0.96 -1.78 -6.00
C ALA A 67 -0.61 -2.32 -7.39
N ALA A 68 -0.26 -3.59 -7.48
CA ALA A 68 -0.09 -4.27 -8.76
C ALA A 68 -1.40 -4.94 -9.16
N ALA A 69 -1.76 -4.86 -10.44
CA ALA A 69 -2.98 -5.43 -11.00
C ALA A 69 -2.67 -6.31 -12.21
N THR A 70 -3.31 -7.48 -12.29
CA THR A 70 -3.11 -8.39 -13.42
C THR A 70 -3.92 -7.95 -14.63
N TRP A 71 -3.29 -7.94 -15.81
CA TRP A 71 -3.96 -7.76 -17.09
C TRP A 71 -4.59 -9.07 -17.58
N PRO A 72 -5.82 -9.10 -18.15
CA PRO A 72 -6.75 -7.98 -18.34
C PRO A 72 -7.54 -7.56 -17.10
N CYS A 73 -7.56 -6.26 -16.79
CA CYS A 73 -8.40 -5.69 -15.72
C CYS A 73 -9.05 -4.35 -16.08
N ARG A 74 -10.23 -4.09 -15.52
CA ARG A 74 -10.89 -2.79 -15.61
C ARG A 74 -10.33 -1.88 -14.51
N ALA A 75 -9.25 -1.16 -14.82
CA ALA A 75 -8.49 -0.39 -13.84
C ALA A 75 -9.34 0.59 -13.01
N GLN A 76 -10.36 1.22 -13.61
CA GLN A 76 -11.25 2.14 -12.90
C GLN A 76 -12.13 1.43 -11.87
N GLU A 77 -12.74 0.30 -12.25
CA GLU A 77 -13.57 -0.49 -11.34
C GLU A 77 -12.71 -1.05 -10.21
N LEU A 78 -11.54 -1.63 -10.54
CA LEU A 78 -10.60 -2.16 -9.56
C LEU A 78 -10.12 -1.09 -8.57
N ALA A 79 -9.74 0.10 -9.05
CA ALA A 79 -9.34 1.19 -8.18
C ALA A 79 -10.49 1.68 -7.29
N SER A 80 -11.73 1.69 -7.78
CA SER A 80 -12.90 2.02 -6.96
C SER A 80 -13.10 0.98 -5.85
N THR A 81 -13.11 -0.30 -6.21
CA THR A 81 -13.26 -1.40 -5.25
C THR A 81 -12.15 -1.38 -4.20
N ILE A 82 -10.89 -1.16 -4.60
CA ILE A 82 -9.78 -1.00 -3.66
C ILE A 82 -10.04 0.16 -2.70
N ARG A 83 -10.48 1.31 -3.18
CA ARG A 83 -10.78 2.45 -2.30
C ARG A 83 -11.89 2.16 -1.30
N ASP A 84 -12.95 1.50 -1.74
CA ASP A 84 -14.10 1.21 -0.88
C ASP A 84 -13.74 0.15 0.18
N THR A 85 -13.07 -0.93 -0.23
CA THR A 85 -12.59 -1.98 0.68
C THR A 85 -11.57 -1.43 1.68
N VAL A 86 -10.57 -0.67 1.23
CA VAL A 86 -9.55 -0.10 2.11
C VAL A 86 -10.16 0.87 3.12
N ARG A 87 -11.11 1.72 2.72
CA ARG A 87 -11.80 2.61 3.67
C ARG A 87 -12.59 1.83 4.71
N ALA A 88 -13.37 0.84 4.27
CA ALA A 88 -14.14 -0.01 5.18
C ALA A 88 -13.23 -0.75 6.16
N GLU A 89 -12.08 -1.25 5.69
CA GLU A 89 -11.11 -1.97 6.51
C GLU A 89 -10.38 -1.08 7.49
N ALA A 90 -9.91 0.09 7.03
CA ALA A 90 -9.21 1.05 7.86
C ALA A 90 -10.11 1.56 8.99
N SER A 91 -11.36 1.93 8.68
CA SER A 91 -12.34 2.32 9.70
C SER A 91 -12.65 1.16 10.66
N ARG A 92 -12.79 -0.08 10.16
CA ARG A 92 -13.09 -1.24 11.00
C ARG A 92 -11.95 -1.65 11.94
N GLN A 93 -10.72 -1.70 11.45
CA GLN A 93 -9.58 -2.21 12.22
C GLN A 93 -8.93 -1.15 13.10
N SER A 94 -8.92 0.12 12.67
CA SER A 94 -8.19 1.19 13.36
C SER A 94 -9.06 2.33 13.89
N GLY A 95 -10.34 2.40 13.50
CA GLY A 95 -11.24 3.51 13.86
C GLY A 95 -10.85 4.85 13.22
N ILE A 96 -9.95 4.84 12.22
CA ILE A 96 -9.46 6.04 11.54
C ILE A 96 -10.19 6.19 10.21
N GLU A 97 -10.77 7.38 10.02
CA GLU A 97 -11.38 7.78 8.74
C GLU A 97 -10.31 8.30 7.76
N ILE A 98 -10.17 7.60 6.63
CA ILE A 98 -9.29 8.01 5.54
C ILE A 98 -10.07 8.96 4.62
N SER A 99 -9.76 10.26 4.70
CA SER A 99 -10.40 11.29 3.87
C SER A 99 -10.08 11.16 2.38
N ARG A 100 -8.84 10.80 2.06
CA ARG A 100 -8.32 10.72 0.69
C ARG A 100 -7.44 9.49 0.55
N LEU A 101 -7.77 8.65 -0.44
CA LEU A 101 -6.98 7.49 -0.84
C LEU A 101 -6.65 7.60 -2.33
N ASP A 102 -5.41 7.95 -2.62
CA ASP A 102 -4.87 7.96 -3.98
C ASP A 102 -4.32 6.56 -4.30
N VAL A 103 -4.87 5.91 -5.34
CA VAL A 103 -4.51 4.55 -5.74
C VAL A 103 -3.80 4.59 -7.09
N THR A 104 -2.56 4.11 -7.12
CA THR A 104 -1.74 3.93 -8.32
C THR A 104 -1.68 2.45 -8.65
N LEU A 105 -2.25 2.07 -9.79
CA LEU A 105 -2.23 0.69 -10.28
C LEU A 105 -1.07 0.48 -11.26
N HIS A 106 -0.21 -0.49 -10.93
CA HIS A 106 0.83 -0.99 -11.81
C HIS A 106 0.31 -2.24 -12.51
N VAL A 107 -0.03 -2.11 -13.79
CA VAL A 107 -0.57 -3.23 -14.58
C VAL A 107 0.57 -4.15 -14.99
N VAL A 108 0.43 -5.45 -14.69
CA VAL A 108 1.41 -6.49 -15.04
C VAL A 108 0.72 -7.63 -15.78
N SER A 109 1.47 -8.34 -16.61
CA SER A 109 0.94 -9.51 -17.32
C SER A 109 0.69 -10.68 -16.35
N ALA A 110 -0.22 -11.59 -16.70
CA ALA A 110 -0.52 -12.77 -15.89
C ALA A 110 0.72 -13.66 -15.65
N ASP A 111 1.58 -13.79 -16.67
CA ASP A 111 2.83 -14.55 -16.60
C ASP A 111 3.82 -13.95 -15.56
N GLU A 112 3.80 -12.64 -15.37
CA GLU A 112 4.66 -11.95 -14.39
C GLU A 112 4.07 -11.93 -12.97
N ALA A 113 2.75 -12.14 -12.86
CA ALA A 113 2.04 -12.24 -11.59
C ALA A 113 2.18 -13.64 -10.96
N ASP A 114 2.28 -14.69 -11.77
CA ASP A 114 2.31 -16.10 -11.33
C ASP A 114 3.74 -16.70 -11.25
N GLY A 115 4.76 -15.90 -11.56
CA GLY A 115 6.14 -16.36 -11.70
C GLY A 115 6.75 -16.89 -10.39
N PRO A 116 7.23 -18.15 -10.33
CA PRO A 116 7.97 -18.65 -9.20
C PRO A 116 9.31 -17.91 -9.10
N GLY A 117 9.66 -17.48 -7.89
CA GLY A 117 10.99 -16.94 -7.62
C GLY A 117 12.05 -17.96 -8.01
N HIS A 118 13.01 -17.53 -8.86
CA HIS A 118 14.22 -18.22 -9.29
C HIS A 118 14.14 -19.09 -10.57
N GLY A 119 14.70 -18.56 -11.65
CA GLY A 119 15.02 -19.31 -12.87
C GLY A 119 16.06 -18.57 -13.71
N THR A 120 17.33 -18.92 -13.55
CA THR A 120 18.47 -18.45 -14.36
C THR A 120 18.18 -18.63 -15.86
N ARG A 121 18.07 -17.54 -16.62
CA ARG A 121 17.95 -17.61 -18.08
C ARG A 121 19.32 -17.89 -18.68
N ARG A 122 19.53 -19.13 -19.11
CA ARG A 122 20.67 -19.54 -19.94
C ARG A 122 20.47 -18.95 -21.33
N VAL A 123 21.41 -18.12 -21.78
CA VAL A 123 21.46 -17.57 -23.13
C VAL A 123 22.17 -18.59 -24.02
N LEU A 124 21.55 -18.91 -25.17
CA LEU A 124 22.14 -19.66 -26.27
C LEU A 124 22.89 -18.68 -27.20
#